data_AF-A0A815XJ59-F1
#
_entry.id   AF-A0A815XJ59-F1
#
_cell.length_a   1.000
_cell.length_b   1.000
_cell.length_c   1.000
_cell.angle_alpha   90.00
_cell.angle_beta   90.00
_cell.angle_gamma   90.00
#
_symmetry.space_group_name_H-M   'P 1'
#
loop_
_entity.id
_entity.type
_entity.pdbx_description
1 polymer ?
#
loop_
_entity_poly.entity_id
_entity_poly.type
_entity_poly.pdbx_seq_one_letter_code
_entity_poly.pdbx_strand_id
1 'polypeptide(L)'
;MDHVGQQHDFLHKKLTETNVIHPLHSRINEWENASIKKIQEVAKKARTDLEKYLNETKTECRESLGKIKNELASSRQSNDYTEIELKEWTDEINKLRQLLEKPSTIDIVEDGQSQPLIRVVQQKDSVSTKVADEWKSPSKKQEFAEPGTYKPLDQNYSFLM
;
A
#
# COMPACT_ATOMS: atom_id res chain seq x y z
N MET A 1 57.75 -47.70 -4.86
CA MET A 1 57.34 -47.52 -3.44
C MET A 1 57.47 -46.08 -3.00
N ASP A 2 58.52 -45.36 -3.44
CA ASP A 2 58.85 -44.01 -2.95
C ASP A 2 57.84 -42.90 -3.28
N HIS A 3 57.09 -43.03 -4.39
CA HIS A 3 56.10 -42.02 -4.77
C HIS A 3 54.89 -41.95 -3.83
N VAL A 4 54.46 -43.11 -3.30
CA VAL A 4 53.32 -43.18 -2.38
C VAL A 4 53.70 -42.63 -1.01
N GLY A 5 54.93 -42.88 -0.55
CA GLY A 5 55.47 -42.26 0.67
C GLY A 5 55.55 -40.74 0.57
N GLN A 6 56.04 -40.21 -0.56
CA GLN A 6 56.09 -38.77 -0.79
C GLN A 6 54.69 -38.12 -0.84
N GLN A 7 53.71 -38.78 -1.46
CA GLN A 7 52.33 -38.30 -1.47
C GLN A 7 51.70 -38.32 -0.06
N HIS A 8 51.97 -39.38 0.70
CA HIS A 8 51.52 -39.51 2.09
C HIS A 8 52.08 -38.39 2.97
N ASP A 9 53.40 -38.16 2.91
CA ASP A 9 54.08 -37.15 3.73
C ASP A 9 53.65 -35.73 3.34
N PHE A 10 53.40 -35.48 2.06
CA PHE A 10 52.84 -34.22 1.57
C PHE A 10 51.42 -33.97 2.11
N LEU A 11 50.56 -34.99 2.09
CA LEU A 11 49.19 -34.88 2.62
C LEU A 11 49.22 -34.69 4.14
N HIS A 12 50.04 -35.48 4.85
CA HIS A 12 50.18 -35.38 6.30
C HIS A 12 50.64 -33.98 6.70
N LYS A 13 51.68 -33.43 6.04
CA LYS A 13 52.14 -32.07 6.28
C LYS A 13 51.03 -31.03 6.08
N LYS A 14 50.26 -31.15 4.99
CA LYS A 14 49.14 -30.25 4.66
C LYS A 14 47.98 -30.34 5.66
N LEU A 15 47.76 -31.51 6.27
CA LEU A 15 46.74 -31.72 7.30
C LEU A 15 47.20 -31.24 8.70
N THR A 16 48.51 -31.32 8.98
CA THR A 16 49.09 -30.84 10.25
C THR A 16 49.34 -29.33 10.29
N GLU A 17 49.33 -28.66 9.14
CA GLU A 17 49.36 -27.19 9.05
C GLU A 17 48.01 -26.62 9.51
N THR A 18 47.90 -26.34 10.81
CA THR A 18 46.69 -25.89 11.52
C THR A 18 46.21 -24.49 11.16
N ASN A 19 46.86 -23.79 10.22
CA ASN A 19 46.60 -22.38 9.92
C ASN A 19 46.14 -22.11 8.48
N VAL A 20 45.60 -23.13 7.80
CA VAL A 20 45.00 -22.96 6.47
C VAL A 20 43.54 -22.55 6.66
N ILE A 21 43.27 -21.24 6.69
CA ILE A 21 41.91 -20.71 6.54
C ILE A 21 41.40 -21.22 5.19
N HIS A 22 40.45 -22.16 5.23
CA HIS A 22 39.89 -22.73 4.01
C HIS A 22 39.28 -21.60 3.17
N PRO A 23 39.47 -21.56 1.83
CA PRO A 23 38.90 -20.51 0.97
C PRO A 23 37.38 -20.30 1.14
N LEU A 24 36.66 -21.34 1.59
CA LEU A 24 35.23 -21.24 1.93
C LEU A 24 34.95 -20.31 3.12
N HIS A 25 35.87 -20.14 4.07
CA HIS A 25 35.71 -19.15 5.14
C HIS A 25 35.66 -17.73 4.57
N SER A 26 36.56 -17.39 3.65
CA SER A 26 36.53 -16.10 2.97
C SER A 26 35.21 -15.90 2.23
N ARG A 27 34.70 -16.96 1.58
CA ARG A 27 33.42 -16.91 0.87
C ARG A 27 32.23 -16.71 1.81
N ILE A 28 32.23 -17.36 2.98
CA ILE A 28 31.21 -17.17 4.01
C ILE A 28 31.26 -15.74 4.55
N ASN A 29 32.45 -15.21 4.83
CA ASN A 29 32.63 -13.83 5.29
C ASN A 29 32.13 -12.82 4.24
N GLU A 30 32.37 -13.07 2.95
CA GLU A 30 31.83 -12.23 1.87
C GLU A 30 30.30 -12.23 1.87
N TRP A 31 29.68 -13.41 2.02
CA TRP A 31 28.22 -13.54 2.05
C TRP A 31 27.60 -12.86 3.28
N GLU A 32 28.23 -13.01 4.44
CA GLU A 32 27.81 -12.34 5.67
C GLU A 32 27.86 -10.82 5.50
N ASN A 33 29.01 -10.31 5.04
CA ASN A 33 29.19 -8.87 4.81
C ASN A 33 28.20 -8.32 3.78
N ALA A 34 27.97 -9.05 2.68
CA ALA A 34 27.00 -8.65 1.66
C ALA A 34 25.57 -8.63 2.23
N SER A 35 25.22 -9.61 3.06
CA SER A 35 23.89 -9.70 3.69
C SER A 35 23.66 -8.56 4.69
N ILE A 36 24.65 -8.28 5.55
CA ILE A 36 24.61 -7.17 6.50
C ILE A 36 24.43 -5.84 5.77
N LYS A 37 25.22 -5.61 4.70
CA LYS A 37 25.10 -4.38 3.89
C LYS A 37 23.70 -4.23 3.30
N LYS A 38 23.14 -5.30 2.74
CA LYS A 38 21.78 -5.27 2.17
C LYS A 38 20.72 -4.94 3.21
N ILE A 39 20.80 -5.52 4.41
CA ILE A 39 19.89 -5.20 5.52
C ILE A 39 20.02 -3.72 5.90
N GLN A 40 21.25 -3.21 6.01
CA GLN A 40 21.51 -1.82 6.35
C GLN A 40 20.97 -0.85 5.30
N GLU A 41 21.14 -1.16 4.01
CA GLU A 41 20.63 -0.35 2.90
C GLU A 41 19.09 -0.26 2.94
N VAL A 42 18.41 -1.39 3.10
CA VAL A 42 16.94 -1.37 3.16
C VAL A 42 16.46 -0.69 4.44
N ALA A 43 17.09 -0.94 5.59
CA ALA A 43 16.75 -0.23 6.83
C ALA A 43 16.96 1.28 6.72
N LYS A 44 18.04 1.71 6.04
CA LYS A 44 18.28 3.14 5.78
C LYS A 44 17.19 3.71 4.88
N LYS A 45 16.85 3.03 3.79
CA LYS A 45 15.76 3.45 2.90
C LYS A 45 14.44 3.57 3.66
N ALA A 46 14.06 2.56 4.44
CA ALA A 46 12.83 2.59 5.22
C ALA A 46 12.78 3.76 6.21
N ARG A 47 13.90 4.09 6.88
CA ARG A 47 13.98 5.26 7.75
C ARG A 47 13.82 6.57 6.98
N THR A 48 14.49 6.71 5.84
CA THR A 48 14.37 7.90 4.99
C THR A 48 12.95 8.08 4.45
N ASP A 49 12.31 6.99 4.01
CA ASP A 49 10.92 7.02 3.53
C ASP A 49 9.96 7.43 4.66
N LEU A 50 10.15 6.89 5.87
CA LEU A 50 9.38 7.27 7.06
C LEU A 50 9.58 8.74 7.43
N GLU A 51 10.82 9.23 7.46
CA GLU A 51 11.13 10.62 7.75
C GLU A 51 10.47 11.57 6.76
N LYS A 52 10.52 11.24 5.46
CA LYS A 52 9.87 12.00 4.40
C LYS A 52 8.37 12.11 4.67
N TYR A 53 7.69 10.98 4.90
CA TYR A 53 6.26 10.96 5.16
C TYR A 53 5.89 11.77 6.41
N LEU A 54 6.64 11.62 7.51
CA LEU A 54 6.39 12.37 8.75
C LEU A 54 6.56 13.87 8.54
N ASN A 55 7.52 14.29 7.71
CA ASN A 55 7.73 15.69 7.38
C ASN A 55 6.62 16.25 6.48
N GLU A 56 6.13 15.48 5.52
CA GLU A 56 4.96 15.84 4.69
C GLU A 56 3.72 16.02 5.59
N THR A 57 3.44 15.05 6.45
CA THR A 57 2.33 15.09 7.43
C THR A 57 2.43 16.32 8.33
N LYS A 58 3.62 16.62 8.87
CA LYS A 58 3.85 17.82 9.69
C LYS A 58 3.60 19.12 8.93
N THR A 59 3.94 19.15 7.64
CA THR A 59 3.75 20.32 6.78
C THR A 59 2.28 20.55 6.53
N GLU A 60 1.53 19.51 6.17
CA GLU A 60 0.07 19.57 5.99
C GLU A 60 -0.66 20.00 7.28
N CYS A 61 -0.26 19.45 8.44
CA CYS A 61 -0.80 19.89 9.73
C CYS A 61 -0.51 21.37 10.01
N ARG A 62 0.70 21.84 9.70
CA ARG A 62 1.08 23.25 9.92
C ARG A 62 0.27 24.19 9.03
N GLU A 63 0.08 23.83 7.76
CA GLU A 63 -0.74 24.61 6.83
C GLU A 63 -2.20 24.68 7.28
N SER A 64 -2.77 23.55 7.69
CA SER A 64 -4.16 23.46 8.17
C SER A 64 -4.36 24.26 9.46
N LEU A 65 -3.44 24.15 10.43
CA LEU A 65 -3.44 25.00 11.63
C LEU A 65 -3.28 26.49 11.29
N GLY A 66 -2.49 26.81 10.27
CA GLY A 66 -2.35 28.17 9.76
C GLY A 66 -3.66 28.75 9.23
N LYS A 67 -4.45 27.94 8.51
CA LYS A 67 -5.79 28.32 8.02
C LYS A 67 -6.75 28.59 9.19
N ILE A 68 -6.87 27.65 10.13
CA ILE A 68 -7.70 27.81 11.34
C ILE A 68 -7.30 29.07 12.10
N LYS A 69 -6.00 29.33 12.26
CA LYS A 69 -5.51 30.55 12.92
C LYS A 69 -5.97 31.83 12.20
N ASN A 70 -5.91 31.85 10.87
CA ASN A 70 -6.32 33.01 10.07
C ASN A 70 -7.84 33.21 10.13
N GLU A 71 -8.61 32.13 9.98
CA GLU A 71 -10.07 32.16 10.10
C GLU A 71 -10.50 32.65 11.48
N LEU A 72 -9.90 32.12 12.56
CA LEU A 72 -10.16 32.58 13.92
C LEU A 72 -9.84 34.06 14.13
N ALA A 73 -8.76 34.56 13.51
CA ALA A 73 -8.42 35.98 13.57
C ALA A 73 -9.43 36.85 12.82
N SER A 74 -9.87 36.41 11.64
CA SER A 74 -10.91 37.09 10.85
C SER A 74 -12.26 37.11 11.57
N SER A 75 -12.73 35.98 12.09
CA SER A 75 -14.01 35.89 12.83
C SER A 75 -13.99 36.68 14.14
N ARG A 76 -12.83 36.78 14.82
CA ARG A 76 -12.66 37.68 15.97
C ARG A 76 -12.79 39.15 15.58
N GLN A 77 -12.24 39.54 14.42
CA GLN A 77 -12.30 40.91 13.95
C GLN A 77 -13.70 41.30 13.47
N SER A 78 -14.46 40.38 12.88
CA SER A 78 -15.86 40.59 12.50
C SER A 78 -16.84 40.42 13.67
N ASN A 79 -16.38 39.91 14.83
CA ASN A 79 -17.21 39.51 15.97
C ASN A 79 -18.35 38.54 15.57
N ASP A 80 -18.07 37.70 14.59
CA ASP A 80 -19.02 36.80 13.94
C ASP A 80 -18.50 35.37 14.07
N TYR A 81 -18.56 34.84 15.29
CA TYR A 81 -18.28 33.44 15.56
C TYR A 81 -19.58 32.74 15.89
N THR A 82 -19.88 31.70 15.11
CA THR A 82 -20.99 30.80 15.36
C THR A 82 -20.51 29.59 16.16
N GLU A 83 -21.43 28.97 16.89
CA GLU A 83 -21.16 27.70 17.58
C GLU A 83 -20.77 26.58 16.60
N ILE A 84 -21.24 26.68 15.35
CA ILE A 84 -20.93 25.74 14.27
C ILE A 84 -19.44 25.84 13.89
N GLU A 85 -18.93 27.04 13.63
CA GLU A 85 -17.51 27.25 13.29
C GLU A 85 -16.57 26.81 14.42
N LEU A 86 -16.94 27.12 15.67
CA LEU A 86 -16.17 26.66 16.84
C LEU A 86 -16.09 25.14 16.90
N LYS A 87 -17.19 24.45 16.59
CA LYS A 87 -17.23 22.99 16.54
C LYS A 87 -16.39 22.46 15.38
N GLU A 88 -16.48 23.05 14.20
CA GLU A 88 -15.71 22.65 13.02
C GLU A 88 -14.20 22.77 13.25
N TRP A 89 -13.73 23.91 13.77
CA TRP A 89 -12.31 24.07 14.11
C TRP A 89 -11.84 23.10 15.19
N THR A 90 -12.69 22.82 16.19
CA THR A 90 -12.38 21.85 17.24
C THR A 90 -12.25 20.44 16.66
N ASP A 91 -13.18 20.03 15.79
CA ASP A 91 -13.14 18.75 15.12
C ASP A 91 -11.92 18.62 14.21
N GLU A 92 -11.54 19.69 13.51
CA GLU A 92 -10.37 19.71 12.64
C GLU A 92 -9.05 19.63 13.42
N ILE A 93 -8.93 20.37 14.53
CA ILE A 93 -7.79 20.25 15.45
C ILE A 93 -7.67 18.81 15.98
N ASN A 94 -8.78 18.17 16.34
CA ASN A 94 -8.78 16.79 16.81
C ASN A 94 -8.34 15.80 15.71
N LYS A 95 -8.77 15.99 14.46
CA LYS A 95 -8.30 15.19 13.31
C LYS A 95 -6.81 15.36 13.09
N LEU A 96 -6.30 16.59 13.10
CA LEU A 96 -4.87 16.87 12.94
C LEU A 96 -4.03 16.25 14.06
N ARG A 97 -4.55 16.24 15.29
CA ARG A 97 -3.90 15.56 16.42
C ARG A 97 -3.85 14.05 16.21
N GLN A 98 -4.94 13.43 15.76
CA GLN A 98 -4.97 11.99 15.46
C GLN A 98 -3.99 11.63 14.35
N LEU A 99 -3.93 12.43 13.28
CA LEU A 99 -2.99 12.25 12.17
C LEU A 99 -1.53 12.28 12.64
N LEU A 100 -1.21 13.13 13.63
CA LEU A 100 0.13 13.27 14.19
C LEU A 100 0.51 12.14 15.15
N GLU A 101 -0.44 11.69 15.99
CA GLU A 101 -0.22 10.61 16.97
C GLU A 101 -0.17 9.23 16.30
N LYS A 102 -1.00 9.01 15.29
CA LYS A 102 -1.07 7.78 14.50
C LYS A 102 -1.35 8.13 13.04
N PRO A 103 -0.32 8.32 12.21
CA PRO A 103 -0.53 8.44 10.78
C PRO A 103 -1.13 7.12 10.27
N SER A 104 -2.44 7.13 9.99
CA SER A 104 -3.23 5.98 9.55
C SER A 104 -2.78 5.36 8.22
N THR A 105 -1.79 5.96 7.57
CA THR A 105 -1.26 5.57 6.26
C THR A 105 0.03 4.72 6.36
N ILE A 106 0.61 4.55 7.55
CA ILE A 106 1.85 3.76 7.73
C ILE A 106 1.57 2.53 8.57
N ASP A 107 1.62 1.37 7.93
CA ASP A 107 1.69 0.06 8.60
C ASP A 107 3.01 -0.63 8.27
N ILE A 108 3.58 -1.31 9.27
CA ILE A 108 4.70 -2.23 9.05
C ILE A 108 4.10 -3.56 8.61
N VAL A 109 4.14 -3.82 7.30
CA VAL A 109 3.65 -5.08 6.73
C VAL A 109 4.76 -6.12 6.79
N GLU A 110 4.49 -7.24 7.46
CA GLU A 110 5.37 -8.42 7.43
C GLU A 110 5.03 -9.25 6.20
N ASP A 111 5.98 -9.38 5.26
CA ASP A 111 5.81 -10.26 4.10
C ASP A 111 5.92 -11.72 4.56
N GLY A 112 4.77 -12.41 4.65
CA GLY A 112 4.64 -13.73 5.25
C GLY A 112 5.20 -14.90 4.43
N GLN A 113 5.91 -14.66 3.33
CA GLN A 113 6.39 -15.73 2.42
C GLN A 113 7.93 -15.86 2.32
N SER A 114 8.69 -15.06 3.07
CA SER A 114 10.14 -15.24 3.16
C SER A 114 10.57 -15.14 4.61
N GLN A 115 11.41 -16.08 5.08
CA GLN A 115 12.03 -15.95 6.40
C GLN A 115 12.59 -14.53 6.54
N PRO A 116 12.13 -13.72 7.53
CA PRO A 116 12.19 -12.29 7.39
C PRO A 116 13.56 -11.81 7.81
N LEU A 117 14.40 -11.44 6.85
CA LEU A 117 15.60 -10.65 7.16
C LEU A 117 15.32 -9.14 7.06
N ILE A 118 14.24 -8.71 6.38
CA ILE A 118 14.01 -7.30 6.07
C ILE A 118 12.50 -7.00 6.00
N ARG A 119 12.05 -6.01 6.78
CA ARG A 119 10.68 -5.47 6.79
C ARG A 119 10.63 -4.23 5.89
N VAL A 120 9.61 -4.13 5.04
CA VAL A 120 9.43 -3.01 4.11
C VAL A 120 8.18 -2.24 4.51
N VAL A 121 8.29 -0.91 4.56
CA VAL A 121 7.15 0.00 4.77
C VAL A 121 6.48 0.26 3.43
N GLN A 122 5.16 0.10 3.34
CA GLN A 122 4.38 0.42 2.14
C GLN A 122 3.27 1.41 2.47
N GLN A 123 3.03 2.35 1.56
CA GLN A 123 1.93 3.30 1.60
C GLN A 123 0.68 2.64 1.01
N LYS A 124 -0.46 2.78 1.68
CA LYS A 124 -1.74 2.35 1.13
C LYS A 124 -2.26 3.46 0.23
N ASP A 125 -2.34 3.21 -1.08
CA ASP A 125 -3.04 4.11 -1.98
C ASP A 125 -4.51 4.19 -1.55
N SER A 126 -4.94 5.38 -1.12
CA SER A 126 -6.35 5.65 -0.87
C SER A 126 -7.09 5.65 -2.20
N VAL A 127 -7.94 4.65 -2.41
CA VAL A 127 -8.90 4.64 -3.52
C VAL A 127 -9.85 5.82 -3.30
N SER A 128 -9.56 6.94 -3.96
CA SER A 128 -10.53 8.01 -4.16
C SER A 128 -11.56 7.55 -5.18
N THR A 129 -12.74 7.22 -4.66
CA THR A 129 -13.90 6.75 -5.40
C THR A 129 -14.31 7.77 -6.46
N LYS A 130 -14.22 7.42 -7.75
CA LYS A 130 -15.12 8.00 -8.76
C LYS A 130 -16.40 7.18 -8.79
N VAL A 131 -17.35 7.58 -7.95
CA VAL A 131 -18.76 7.28 -8.19
C VAL A 131 -19.18 8.16 -9.36
N ALA A 132 -19.26 7.58 -10.55
CA ALA A 132 -19.90 8.19 -11.70
C ALA A 132 -20.77 7.14 -12.38
N ASP A 133 -22.08 7.33 -12.18
CA ASP A 133 -23.17 7.05 -13.11
C ASP A 133 -23.48 5.59 -13.49
N GLU A 134 -24.35 4.96 -12.68
CA GLU A 134 -25.47 4.21 -13.27
C GLU A 134 -26.69 4.26 -12.33
N TRP A 135 -27.41 5.38 -12.37
CA TRP A 135 -28.76 5.49 -11.82
C TRP A 135 -29.72 4.70 -12.71
N LYS A 136 -29.90 3.40 -12.44
CA LYS A 136 -31.02 2.64 -13.01
C LYS A 136 -32.25 2.77 -12.14
N SER A 137 -33.12 3.72 -12.51
CA SER A 137 -34.58 3.56 -12.60
C SER A 137 -35.20 4.90 -13.00
N PRO A 138 -36.19 4.88 -13.90
CA PRO A 138 -37.54 4.98 -13.37
C PRO A 138 -38.59 4.08 -14.06
N SER A 139 -39.51 3.63 -13.20
CA SER A 139 -40.96 3.64 -13.40
C SER A 139 -41.61 2.64 -14.37
N LYS A 140 -42.31 1.69 -13.72
CA LYS A 140 -43.58 1.13 -14.17
C LYS A 140 -44.46 2.21 -14.79
N LYS A 141 -44.82 2.04 -16.06
CA LYS A 141 -46.12 2.45 -16.58
C LYS A 141 -46.86 1.21 -17.04
N GLN A 142 -47.97 1.03 -16.35
CA GLN A 142 -49.08 0.16 -16.61
C GLN A 142 -49.72 0.63 -17.91
N GLU A 143 -49.68 -0.20 -18.95
CA GLU A 143 -50.34 0.09 -20.23
C GLU A 143 -51.20 -1.09 -20.64
N PHE A 144 -52.37 -0.72 -21.14
CA PHE A 144 -53.59 -1.48 -21.25
C PHE A 144 -53.52 -2.62 -22.27
N ALA A 145 -54.39 -3.61 -22.04
CA ALA A 145 -54.64 -4.72 -22.94
C ALA A 145 -55.15 -4.25 -24.32
N GLU A 146 -54.62 -4.84 -25.39
CA GLU A 146 -55.34 -4.97 -26.66
C GLU A 146 -55.30 -6.42 -27.17
N PRO A 147 -56.39 -6.89 -27.80
CA PRO A 147 -56.65 -8.30 -28.06
C PRO A 147 -56.14 -8.78 -29.43
N GLY A 148 -55.86 -10.09 -29.49
CA GLY A 148 -56.40 -10.94 -30.55
C GLY A 148 -55.83 -10.75 -31.96
N THR A 149 -54.76 -11.50 -32.22
CA THR A 149 -54.47 -12.24 -33.46
C THR A 149 -55.49 -12.12 -34.61
N TYR A 150 -55.09 -11.48 -35.71
CA TYR A 150 -55.64 -11.74 -37.05
C TYR A 150 -54.61 -12.50 -37.88
N LYS A 151 -54.94 -13.76 -38.22
CA LYS A 151 -54.26 -14.54 -39.26
C LYS A 151 -54.78 -14.11 -40.64
N PRO A 152 -53.95 -14.17 -41.70
CA PRO A 152 -54.40 -13.88 -43.06
C PRO A 152 -55.32 -14.99 -43.59
N LEU A 153 -56.37 -14.56 -44.32
CA LEU A 153 -57.21 -15.43 -45.14
C LEU A 153 -56.40 -15.97 -46.33
N ASP A 154 -56.18 -17.28 -46.36
CA ASP A 154 -56.00 -18.01 -47.61
C ASP A 154 -57.38 -18.26 -48.23
N GLN A 155 -57.63 -17.62 -49.37
CA GLN A 155 -58.73 -17.98 -50.25
C GLN A 155 -58.30 -19.21 -51.05
N ASN A 156 -58.94 -20.35 -50.82
CA ASN A 156 -59.02 -21.40 -51.83
C ASN A 156 -60.47 -21.84 -51.99
N TYR A 157 -60.95 -21.66 -53.22
CA TYR A 157 -62.28 -21.94 -53.71
C TYR A 157 -62.53 -23.45 -53.82
N SER A 158 -63.73 -23.86 -53.37
CA SER A 158 -64.71 -24.80 -53.95
C SER A 158 -64.25 -26.04 -54.74
N PHE A 159 -64.75 -27.24 -54.36
CA PHE A 159 -65.68 -28.05 -55.19
C PHE A 159 -66.13 -29.35 -54.48
N LEU A 160 -67.45 -29.63 -54.52
CA LEU A 160 -68.18 -30.91 -54.75
C LEU A 160 -67.62 -32.24 -54.17
N MET A 161 -68.39 -33.12 -53.53
CA MET A 161 -69.79 -33.60 -53.67
C MET A 161 -70.35 -34.02 -52.31
#